data_AF-A0A7W0V451-F1
#
_entry.id   AF-A0A7W0V451-F1
#
_cell.length_a   1.000
_cell.length_b   1.000
_cell.length_c   1.000
_cell.angle_alpha   90.00
_cell.angle_beta   90.00
_cell.angle_gamma   90.00
#
_symmetry.space_group_name_H-M   'P 1'
#
loop_
_entity.id
_entity.type
_entity.pdbx_description
1 polymer ?
#
loop_
_entity_poly.entity_id
_entity_poly.type
_entity_poly.pdbx_seq_one_letter_code
_entity_poly.pdbx_strand_id
1 'polypeptide(L)'
;MLARATRAFGDGFVSILLPLHLAQLGLSTIEIGAIATATLLGSAALTLLVGFVAFRIGRRVLLLRASLLMIATGVGFALLHDFWPLLVVAFAGTLNPSSGDVSIFLPTEQALLPQTTSDQQRTALFARFS
;
A
#
# COMPACT_ATOMS: atom_id res chain seq x y z
N MET A 1 -4.76 5.39 -14.40
CA MET A 1 -3.79 4.47 -15.03
C MET A 1 -2.35 4.88 -14.70
N LEU A 2 -1.82 5.98 -15.25
CA LEU A 2 -0.42 6.42 -14.98
C LEU A 2 -0.10 6.62 -13.49
N ALA A 3 -0.89 7.39 -12.73
CA ALA A 3 -0.63 7.61 -11.30
C ALA A 3 -0.64 6.32 -10.46
N ARG A 4 -1.48 5.35 -10.83
CA ARG A 4 -1.50 4.02 -10.19
C ARG A 4 -0.25 3.22 -10.55
N ALA A 5 0.15 3.23 -11.82
CA ALA A 5 1.36 2.55 -12.28
C ALA A 5 2.62 3.13 -11.61
N THR A 6 2.73 4.46 -11.50
CA THR A 6 3.85 5.12 -10.80
C THR A 6 3.88 4.76 -9.32
N ARG A 7 2.72 4.72 -8.64
CA ARG A 7 2.64 4.29 -7.24
C ARG A 7 3.04 2.83 -7.08
N ALA A 8 2.49 1.93 -7.89
CA ALA A 8 2.80 0.51 -7.83
C ALA A 8 4.28 0.21 -8.12
N PHE A 9 4.89 0.96 -9.05
CA PHE A 9 6.33 0.90 -9.29
C PHE A 9 7.14 1.36 -8.07
N GLY A 10 6.74 2.47 -7.44
CA GLY A 10 7.37 2.97 -6.22
C GLY A 10 7.25 1.98 -5.05
N ASP A 11 6.06 1.42 -4.83
CA ASP A 11 5.82 0.40 -3.80
C ASP A 11 6.69 -0.85 -4.03
N GLY A 12 6.83 -1.28 -5.30
CA GLY A 12 7.73 -2.39 -5.66
C GLY A 12 9.20 -2.11 -5.33
N PHE A 13 9.68 -0.88 -5.59
CA PHE A 13 11.04 -0.47 -5.26
C PHE A 13 11.26 -0.43 -3.73
N VAL A 14 10.29 0.13 -3.01
CA VAL A 14 10.30 0.20 -1.54
C VAL A 14 10.29 -1.20 -0.91
N SER A 15 9.53 -2.14 -1.46
CA SER A 15 9.46 -3.52 -0.94
C SER A 15 10.83 -4.18 -0.84
N ILE A 16 11.76 -3.84 -1.74
CA ILE A 16 13.13 -4.34 -1.75
C ILE A 16 14.07 -3.44 -0.95
N LEU A 17 14.01 -2.12 -1.18
CA LEU A 17 14.95 -1.18 -0.56
C LEU A 17 14.71 -0.97 0.94
N LEU A 18 13.46 -1.02 1.39
CA LEU A 18 13.11 -0.70 2.77
C LEU A 18 13.70 -1.73 3.75
N PRO A 19 13.53 -3.05 3.58
CA PRO A 19 14.18 -4.02 4.46
C PRO A 19 15.71 -3.91 4.44
N LEU A 20 16.31 -3.65 3.27
CA LEU A 20 17.76 -3.43 3.14
C LEU A 20 18.22 -2.19 3.90
N HIS A 21 17.47 -1.08 3.80
CA HIS A 21 17.76 0.15 4.50
C HIS A 21 17.67 -0.02 6.02
N LEU A 22 16.60 -0.67 6.50
CA LEU A 22 16.42 -0.95 7.93
C LEU A 22 17.53 -1.87 8.46
N ALA A 23 17.98 -2.86 7.67
CA ALA A 23 19.13 -3.69 8.03
C ALA A 23 20.44 -2.88 8.09
N GLN A 24 20.64 -1.90 7.20
CA GLN A 24 21.78 -0.99 7.24
C GLN A 24 21.75 -0.04 8.45
N LEU A 25 20.56 0.31 8.96
CA LEU A 25 20.40 1.03 10.22
C LEU A 25 20.74 0.17 11.45
N GLY A 26 21.02 -1.12 11.28
CA GLY A 26 21.38 -2.04 12.35
C GLY A 26 20.18 -2.67 13.06
N LEU A 27 18.97 -2.52 12.52
CA LEU A 27 17.77 -3.16 13.07
C LEU A 27 17.85 -4.68 12.92
N SER A 28 17.41 -5.39 13.95
CA SER A 28 17.30 -6.84 13.96
C SER A 28 16.21 -7.33 13.00
N THR A 29 16.30 -8.59 12.59
CA THR A 29 15.28 -9.23 11.73
C THR A 29 13.88 -9.17 12.33
N ILE A 30 13.77 -9.25 13.67
CA ILE A 30 12.49 -9.16 14.39
C ILE A 30 11.91 -7.75 14.28
N GLU A 31 12.72 -6.70 14.44
CA GLU A 31 12.29 -5.31 14.33
C GLU A 31 11.85 -4.97 12.91
N ILE A 32 12.59 -5.45 11.90
CA ILE A 32 12.21 -5.30 10.49
C ILE A 32 10.86 -6.00 10.22
N GLY A 33 10.67 -7.21 10.75
CA GLY A 33 9.41 -7.95 10.66
C GLY A 33 8.24 -7.24 11.36
N ALA A 34 8.50 -6.62 12.51
CA ALA A 34 7.52 -5.82 13.24
C ALA A 34 7.11 -4.56 12.45
N ILE A 35 8.07 -3.85 11.85
CA ILE A 35 7.82 -2.70 10.97
C ILE A 35 6.96 -3.13 9.77
N ALA A 36 7.31 -4.24 9.11
CA ALA A 36 6.53 -4.75 7.97
C ALA A 36 5.09 -5.08 8.38
N THR A 37 4.90 -5.73 9.52
CA THR A 37 3.58 -6.11 10.06
C THR A 37 2.75 -4.89 10.45
N ALA A 38 3.35 -3.91 11.13
CA ALA A 38 2.72 -2.65 11.48
C ALA A 38 2.22 -1.91 10.23
N THR A 39 3.00 -1.96 9.16
CA THR A 39 2.64 -1.34 7.88
C THR A 39 1.43 -1.98 7.23
N LEU A 40 1.38 -3.32 7.22
CA LEU A 40 0.23 -4.07 6.71
C LEU A 40 -1.03 -3.80 7.54
N LEU A 41 -0.89 -3.79 8.88
CA LEU A 41 -1.98 -3.51 9.80
C LEU A 41 -2.53 -2.08 9.62
N GLY A 42 -1.64 -1.10 9.52
CA GLY A 42 -1.96 0.30 9.23
C GLY A 42 -2.73 0.47 7.93
N SER A 43 -2.23 -0.15 6.86
CA SER A 43 -2.90 -0.15 5.55
C SER A 43 -4.28 -0.78 5.60
N ALA A 44 -4.45 -1.91 6.29
CA ALA A 44 -5.75 -2.55 6.46
C ALA A 44 -6.74 -1.66 7.23
N ALA A 45 -6.30 -1.06 8.34
CA ALA A 45 -7.11 -0.16 9.14
C ALA A 45 -7.53 1.09 8.35
N LEU A 46 -6.60 1.70 7.62
CA LEU A 46 -6.88 2.87 6.78
C LEU A 46 -7.84 2.52 5.65
N THR A 47 -7.67 1.34 5.05
CA THR A 47 -8.56 0.80 4.01
C THR A 47 -10.00 0.67 4.50
N LEU A 48 -10.18 0.06 5.68
CA LEU A 48 -11.49 -0.09 6.29
C LEU A 48 -12.10 1.27 6.62
N LEU A 49 -11.34 2.16 7.26
CA LEU A 49 -11.80 3.50 7.63
C LEU A 49 -12.26 4.29 6.39
N VAL A 50 -11.46 4.24 5.33
CA VAL A 50 -11.80 4.85 4.05
C VAL A 50 -13.04 4.19 3.45
N GLY A 51 -13.16 2.86 3.48
CA GLY A 51 -14.35 2.14 3.01
C GLY A 51 -15.64 2.57 3.68
N PHE A 52 -15.62 2.80 5.00
CA PHE A 52 -16.78 3.30 5.75
C PHE A 52 -17.09 4.78 5.45
N VAL A 53 -16.06 5.62 5.27
CA VAL A 53 -16.20 7.08 5.17
C VAL A 53 -16.32 7.57 3.71
N ALA A 54 -15.94 6.75 2.73
CA ALA A 54 -15.91 7.10 1.30
C ALA A 54 -17.28 7.48 0.73
N PHE A 55 -18.39 7.02 1.32
CA PHE A 55 -19.73 7.44 0.92
C PHE A 55 -20.01 8.92 1.20
N ARG A 56 -19.30 9.54 2.15
CA ARG A 56 -19.49 10.96 2.52
C ARG A 56 -18.36 11.88 2.03
N ILE A 57 -17.19 11.36 1.69
CA ILE A 57 -16.03 12.14 1.27
C ILE A 57 -15.79 11.97 -0.24
N GLY A 58 -15.76 13.07 -0.98
CA GLY A 58 -15.50 13.06 -2.42
C GLY A 58 -14.15 12.42 -2.77
N ARG A 59 -14.14 11.57 -3.81
CA ARG A 59 -12.98 10.79 -4.27
C ARG A 59 -11.69 11.61 -4.46
N ARG A 60 -11.80 12.86 -4.92
CA ARG A 60 -10.64 13.75 -5.14
C ARG A 60 -9.91 14.12 -3.85
N VAL A 61 -10.63 14.38 -2.77
CA VAL A 61 -10.05 14.73 -1.46
C VAL A 61 -9.36 13.51 -0.86
N LEU A 62 -9.96 12.34 -1.02
CA LEU A 62 -9.38 11.08 -0.56
C LEU A 62 -8.04 10.77 -1.25
N LEU A 63 -7.97 10.92 -2.57
CA LEU A 63 -6.73 10.72 -3.33
C LEU A 63 -5.64 11.70 -2.90
N LEU A 64 -5.95 12.98 -2.72
CA LEU A 64 -4.98 13.98 -2.25
C LEU A 64 -4.45 13.65 -0.85
N ARG A 65 -5.33 13.25 0.08
CA ARG A 65 -4.93 12.84 1.44
C ARG A 65 -4.04 11.60 1.42
N ALA A 66 -4.37 10.60 0.60
CA ALA A 66 -3.55 9.41 0.43
C ALA A 66 -2.17 9.76 -0.14
N SER A 67 -2.09 10.64 -1.15
CA SER A 67 -0.81 11.11 -1.70
C SER A 67 0.03 11.87 -0.68
N LEU A 68 -0.57 12.75 0.13
CA LEU A 68 0.13 13.46 1.20
C LEU A 68 0.66 12.49 2.27
N LEU A 69 -0.15 11.51 2.65
CA LEU A 69 0.24 10.48 3.60
C LEU A 69 1.42 9.64 3.07
N MET A 70 1.39 9.27 1.78
CA MET A 70 2.49 8.56 1.13
C MET A 70 3.80 9.35 1.15
N ILE A 71 3.76 10.65 0.84
CA ILE A 71 4.93 11.54 0.92
C ILE A 71 5.44 11.64 2.35
N ALA A 72 4.55 11.89 3.31
CA ALA A 72 4.91 11.99 4.72
C ALA A 72 5.57 10.70 5.25
N THR A 73 5.06 9.55 4.81
CA THR A 73 5.62 8.25 5.20
C THR A 73 7.03 8.06 4.64
N GLY A 74 7.23 8.35 3.34
CA GLY A 74 8.55 8.26 2.72
C GLY A 74 9.58 9.20 3.36
N VAL A 75 9.18 10.43 3.68
CA VAL A 75 10.02 11.39 4.42
C VAL A 75 10.33 10.88 5.82
N GLY A 76 9.35 10.31 6.53
CA GLY A 76 9.55 9.70 7.84
C GLY A 76 10.60 8.59 7.82
N PHE A 77 10.51 7.65 6.87
CA PHE A 77 11.50 6.59 6.72
C PHE A 77 12.90 7.09 6.32
N ALA A 78 13.00 8.22 5.61
CA ALA A 78 14.28 8.78 5.22
C ALA A 78 15.00 9.55 6.34
N LEU A 79 14.24 10.14 7.28
CA LEU A 79 14.78 11.02 8.34
C LEU A 79 14.92 10.34 9.71
N LEU A 80 14.21 9.23 9.94
CA LEU A 80 14.20 8.54 11.23
C LEU A 80 15.12 7.33 11.18
N HIS A 81 15.83 7.09 12.28
CA HIS A 81 16.79 5.99 12.39
C HIS A 81 16.45 5.02 13.53
N ASP A 82 15.69 5.47 14.53
CA ASP A 82 15.30 4.65 15.68
C ASP A 82 14.06 3.80 15.39
N PHE A 83 14.00 2.61 16.00
CA PHE A 83 12.91 1.65 15.82
C PHE A 83 11.52 2.24 16.11
N TRP A 84 11.32 2.89 17.25
CA TRP A 84 10.00 3.34 17.69
C TRP A 84 9.38 4.42 16.78
N PRO A 85 10.11 5.49 16.41
CA PRO A 85 9.62 6.44 15.40
C PRO A 85 9.30 5.76 14.06
N LEU A 86 10.17 4.85 13.60
CA LEU A 86 9.94 4.12 12.35
C LEU A 86 8.71 3.22 12.43
N LEU A 87 8.43 2.59 13.57
CA LEU A 87 7.24 1.77 13.79
C LEU A 87 5.95 2.60 13.73
N VAL A 88 5.96 3.81 14.29
CA VAL A 88 4.82 4.73 14.22
C VAL A 88 4.59 5.19 12.78
N VAL A 89 5.65 5.55 12.06
CA VAL A 89 5.57 5.92 10.64
C VAL A 89 5.07 4.75 9.80
N ALA A 90 5.56 3.54 10.05
CA ALA A 90 5.12 2.32 9.41
C ALA A 90 3.61 2.09 9.60
N PHE A 91 3.12 2.19 10.83
CA PHE A 91 1.71 2.00 11.15
C PHE A 91 0.79 3.11 10.59
N ALA A 92 1.21 4.37 10.66
CA ALA A 92 0.43 5.49 10.12
C ALA A 92 0.48 5.53 8.59
N GLY A 93 1.54 4.97 8.01
CA GLY A 93 1.84 5.04 6.60
C GLY A 93 1.06 4.05 5.74
N THR A 94 1.11 4.32 4.43
CA THR A 94 0.50 3.47 3.40
C THR A 94 1.51 2.81 2.48
N LEU A 95 2.81 2.90 2.82
CA LEU A 95 3.84 2.21 2.05
C LEU A 95 3.53 0.72 2.10
N ASN A 96 3.46 0.04 0.96
CA ASN A 96 3.21 -1.39 0.98
C ASN A 96 4.56 -2.12 0.88
N PRO A 97 5.06 -2.75 1.96
CA PRO A 97 6.32 -3.48 1.91
C PRO A 97 6.16 -4.84 1.21
N SER A 98 4.94 -5.26 0.86
CA SER A 98 4.70 -6.49 0.12
C SER A 98 4.72 -6.24 -1.39
N SER A 99 5.31 -7.18 -2.13
CA SER A 99 5.33 -7.22 -3.59
C SER A 99 3.96 -7.47 -4.24
N GLY A 100 2.91 -7.68 -3.43
CA GLY A 100 1.53 -7.78 -3.87
C GLY A 100 0.80 -6.45 -3.70
N ASP A 101 -0.07 -6.08 -4.63
CA ASP A 101 -0.94 -4.89 -4.55
C ASP A 101 -2.01 -5.15 -3.45
N VAL A 102 -1.61 -5.16 -2.18
CA VAL A 102 -2.48 -5.21 -0.97
C VAL A 102 -3.07 -3.82 -0.74
N SER A 103 -3.60 -3.25 -1.81
CA SER A 103 -4.22 -1.94 -1.83
C SER A 103 -5.71 -2.09 -2.11
N ILE A 104 -6.50 -1.15 -1.60
CA ILE A 104 -7.96 -1.01 -1.76
C ILE A 104 -8.42 -1.13 -3.23
N PHE A 105 -7.50 -0.93 -4.15
CA PHE A 105 -7.70 -1.03 -5.59
C PHE A 105 -8.05 -2.45 -6.06
N LEU A 106 -7.49 -3.51 -5.46
CA LEU A 106 -7.72 -4.89 -5.91
C LEU A 106 -9.19 -5.34 -5.74
N PRO A 107 -9.82 -5.23 -4.55
CA PRO A 107 -11.22 -5.62 -4.39
C PRO A 107 -12.18 -4.69 -5.15
N THR A 108 -11.84 -3.41 -5.31
CA THR A 108 -12.68 -2.45 -6.04
C THR A 108 -12.66 -2.70 -7.55
N GLU A 109 -11.54 -3.13 -8.13
CA GLU A 109 -11.44 -3.51 -9.54
C GLU A 109 -12.01 -4.92 -9.81
N GLN A 110 -11.86 -5.86 -8.86
CA GLN A 110 -12.51 -7.18 -8.95
C GLN A 110 -14.04 -7.11 -8.83
N ALA A 111 -14.58 -6.12 -8.11
CA ALA A 111 -16.03 -5.90 -8.02
C ALA A 111 -16.67 -5.35 -9.30
N LEU A 112 -15.88 -4.85 -10.27
CA LEU A 112 -16.38 -4.32 -11.55
C LEU A 112 -16.40 -5.36 -12.68
N LEU A 113 -15.75 -6.52 -12.51
CA LEU A 113 -15.75 -7.60 -13.49
C LEU A 113 -17.12 -8.26 -13.79
N PRO A 114 -18.14 -8.25 -12.91
CA PRO A 114 -19.41 -8.93 -13.22
C PRO A 114 -20.39 -8.16 -14.11
N GLN A 115 -20.18 -6.87 -14.40
CA GLN A 115 -21.26 -6.03 -14.96
C GLN A 115 -21.15 -5.70 -16.46
N THR A 116 -20.19 -6.24 -17.22
CA THR A 116 -20.08 -5.90 -18.66
C THR A 116 -19.78 -7.03 -19.66
N THR A 117 -19.70 -8.32 -19.31
CA THR A 117 -19.36 -9.35 -20.33
C THR A 117 -19.83 -10.78 -20.03
N SER A 118 -20.23 -11.49 -21.10
CA SER A 118 -20.84 -12.84 -21.11
C SER A 118 -19.85 -13.99 -20.85
N ASP A 119 -20.41 -15.16 -20.46
CA ASP A 119 -19.75 -16.32 -19.83
C ASP A 119 -18.55 -16.95 -20.56
N GLN A 120 -18.27 -16.63 -21.83
CA GLN A 120 -17.41 -17.46 -22.68
C GLN A 120 -15.92 -17.06 -22.74
N GLN A 121 -15.50 -15.96 -22.09
CA GLN A 121 -14.12 -15.45 -22.21
C GLN A 121 -13.38 -15.27 -20.87
N ARG A 122 -13.96 -15.71 -19.75
CA ARG A 122 -13.41 -15.53 -18.39
C ARG A 122 -12.01 -16.12 -18.22
N THR A 123 -11.70 -17.27 -18.81
CA THR A 123 -10.43 -17.98 -18.58
C THR A 123 -9.22 -17.28 -19.20
N ALA A 124 -9.38 -16.57 -20.33
CA ALA A 124 -8.26 -15.93 -21.02
C ALA A 124 -7.80 -14.63 -20.34
N LEU A 125 -8.71 -13.91 -19.67
CA LEU A 125 -8.36 -12.69 -18.94
C LEU A 125 -7.72 -12.97 -17.58
N PHE A 126 -8.11 -14.05 -16.90
CA PHE A 126 -7.42 -14.49 -15.67
C PHE A 126 -5.97 -14.88 -15.94
N ALA A 127 -5.68 -15.54 -17.07
CA ALA A 127 -4.31 -15.92 -17.43
C ALA A 127 -3.39 -14.74 -17.77
N ARG A 128 -3.95 -13.57 -18.10
CA ARG A 128 -3.19 -12.34 -18.41
C ARG A 128 -3.10 -11.39 -17.21
N PHE A 129 -3.76 -11.73 -16.11
CA PHE A 129 -3.74 -11.01 -14.83
C PHE A 129 -2.95 -11.74 -13.72
N SER A 130 -2.40 -12.92 -14.02
CA SER A 130 -1.43 -13.63 -13.18
C SER A 130 0.00 -13.17 -13.44
#